data_AF-A0A848L7I7-F1
#
_entry.id   AF-A0A848L7I7-F1
#
_cell.length_a   1.000
_cell.length_b   1.000
_cell.length_c   1.000
_cell.angle_alpha   90.00
_cell.angle_beta   90.00
_cell.angle_gamma   90.00
#
_symmetry.space_group_name_H-M   'P 1'
#
loop_
_entity.id
_entity.type
_entity.pdbx_description
1 polymer ?
#
loop_
_entity_poly.entity_id
_entity_poly.type
_entity_poly.pdbx_seq_one_letter_code
_entity_poly.pdbx_strand_id
1 'polypeptide(L)'
;MDADFDARTFAEAIEARLLGGPRTLSPRGLSERAGLDQDSARRLWRSMGFAITDDDEVALTDQDLAASQRVKRAIDLGIVSFDEVVSIARLTGQVFAQLADNAGAALARIALSHSETDFDGVVDLLADEILPLLEDQHRYVWRRQLAAYVARNAARYDRDGLDDAAVTVGFADISGYTSLSRHTSESGLAGLLELFESVATDAVGAHGGRVVKLIGDAVLFTTAEPTSGADVAVDLLDAWPADQPSVRAGVATGPVLRRLGDVFGPTVNVASRLTSVAEPGEIRIDEATYGVLAADRRFRVVEQAPRDVRGYEQLKSWTVRRTAD
;
A
#
# COMPACT_ATOMS: atom_id res chain seq x y z
N MET A 1 -22.01 37.98 -17.49
CA MET A 1 -20.96 37.37 -16.65
C MET A 1 -21.62 37.23 -15.30
N ASP A 2 -22.18 36.04 -15.05
CA ASP A 2 -22.71 35.52 -13.78
C ASP A 2 -23.60 34.33 -14.14
N ALA A 3 -22.95 33.20 -14.43
CA ALA A 3 -23.54 31.90 -14.17
C ALA A 3 -22.70 31.38 -12.99
N ASP A 4 -23.25 31.56 -11.80
CA ASP A 4 -22.66 31.11 -10.55
C ASP A 4 -22.38 29.60 -10.68
N PHE A 5 -21.11 29.22 -10.71
CA PHE A 5 -20.73 27.81 -10.75
C PHE A 5 -21.19 27.18 -9.43
N ASP A 6 -22.31 26.46 -9.48
CA ASP A 6 -22.78 25.73 -8.32
C ASP A 6 -22.00 24.42 -8.18
N ALA A 7 -20.92 24.50 -7.40
CA ALA A 7 -20.07 23.36 -7.06
C ALA A 7 -20.86 22.18 -6.48
N ARG A 8 -22.02 22.45 -5.85
CA ARG A 8 -22.90 21.40 -5.32
C ARG A 8 -23.60 20.65 -6.44
N THR A 9 -24.23 21.36 -7.38
CA THR A 9 -24.86 20.73 -8.55
C THR A 9 -23.84 19.95 -9.38
N PHE A 10 -22.61 20.46 -9.52
CA PHE A 10 -21.51 19.72 -10.17
C PHE A 10 -21.18 18.39 -9.45
N ALA A 11 -21.02 18.44 -8.14
CA ALA A 11 -20.73 17.26 -7.34
C ALA A 11 -21.86 16.22 -7.40
N GLU A 12 -23.12 16.66 -7.35
CA GLU A 12 -24.30 15.79 -7.45
C GLU A 12 -24.39 15.10 -8.83
N ALA A 13 -24.07 15.81 -9.92
CA ALA A 13 -24.07 15.24 -11.27
C ALA A 13 -22.99 14.17 -11.47
N ILE A 14 -21.76 14.42 -10.99
CA ILE A 14 -20.67 13.44 -11.03
C ILE A 14 -20.98 12.25 -10.13
N GLU A 15 -21.49 12.49 -8.93
CA GLU A 15 -21.86 11.44 -7.98
C GLU A 15 -22.89 10.49 -8.58
N ALA A 16 -23.93 11.01 -9.24
CA ALA A 16 -24.94 10.19 -9.91
C ALA A 16 -24.34 9.30 -11.02
N ARG A 17 -23.35 9.81 -11.76
CA ARG A 17 -22.63 9.01 -12.78
C ARG A 17 -21.74 7.94 -12.13
N LEU A 18 -21.00 8.28 -11.07
CA LEU A 18 -20.13 7.35 -10.33
C LEU A 18 -20.92 6.20 -9.68
N LEU A 19 -22.12 6.48 -9.18
CA LEU A 19 -22.99 5.48 -8.55
C LEU A 19 -23.84 4.67 -9.55
N GLY A 20 -23.67 4.94 -10.85
CA GLY A 20 -24.34 4.22 -11.94
C GLY A 20 -25.84 4.49 -12.05
N GLY A 21 -26.35 5.59 -11.47
CA GLY A 21 -27.75 5.96 -11.50
C GLY A 21 -28.25 6.66 -10.25
N PRO A 22 -29.55 7.01 -10.20
CA PRO A 22 -30.15 7.70 -9.07
C PRO A 22 -30.25 6.80 -7.82
N ARG A 23 -30.21 7.44 -6.65
CA ARG A 23 -30.52 6.80 -5.37
C ARG A 23 -32.02 6.52 -5.28
N THR A 24 -32.39 5.26 -5.19
CA THR A 24 -33.79 4.80 -5.18
C THR A 24 -34.10 3.82 -4.05
N LEU A 25 -33.07 3.40 -3.30
CA LEU A 25 -33.21 2.38 -2.26
C LEU A 25 -32.76 2.89 -0.90
N SER A 26 -33.47 2.44 0.12
CA SER A 26 -33.03 2.54 1.50
C SER A 26 -32.20 1.32 1.92
N PRO A 27 -31.37 1.40 2.96
CA PRO A 27 -30.65 0.24 3.50
C PRO A 27 -31.56 -0.95 3.81
N ARG A 28 -32.75 -0.70 4.37
CA ARG A 28 -33.76 -1.75 4.61
C ARG A 28 -34.22 -2.40 3.30
N GLY A 29 -34.63 -1.57 2.34
CA GLY A 29 -35.11 -2.06 1.04
C GLY A 29 -34.04 -2.83 0.26
N LEU A 30 -32.78 -2.40 0.34
CA LEU A 30 -31.65 -3.13 -0.24
C LEU A 30 -31.45 -4.48 0.45
N SER A 31 -31.43 -4.51 1.79
CA SER A 31 -31.23 -5.75 2.56
C SER A 31 -32.27 -6.81 2.21
N GLU A 32 -33.55 -6.43 2.19
CA GLU A 32 -34.67 -7.30 1.84
C GLU A 32 -34.55 -7.85 0.41
N ARG A 33 -34.28 -6.98 -0.58
CA ARG A 33 -34.12 -7.38 -2.00
C ARG A 33 -32.84 -8.16 -2.26
N ALA A 34 -31.80 -7.96 -1.45
CA ALA A 34 -30.55 -8.71 -1.54
C ALA A 34 -30.65 -10.09 -0.86
N GLY A 35 -31.64 -10.28 0.02
CA GLY A 35 -31.78 -11.47 0.85
C GLY A 35 -30.76 -11.53 2.00
N LEU A 36 -30.17 -10.39 2.39
CA LEU A 36 -29.29 -10.28 3.55
C LEU A 36 -30.11 -9.82 4.76
N ASP A 37 -29.77 -10.30 5.95
CA ASP A 37 -30.29 -9.69 7.17
C ASP A 37 -29.67 -8.28 7.36
N GLN A 38 -30.40 -7.39 8.04
CA GLN A 38 -30.00 -5.98 8.16
C GLN A 38 -28.67 -5.81 8.89
N ASP A 39 -28.39 -6.63 9.89
CA ASP A 39 -27.14 -6.53 10.66
C ASP A 39 -25.94 -6.97 9.81
N SER A 40 -26.09 -8.02 9.02
CA SER A 40 -25.09 -8.43 8.04
C SER A 40 -24.87 -7.37 6.96
N ALA A 41 -25.93 -6.80 6.39
CA ALA A 41 -25.82 -5.73 5.39
C ALA A 41 -25.09 -4.50 5.96
N ARG A 42 -25.45 -4.05 7.17
CA ARG A 42 -24.77 -2.95 7.88
C ARG A 42 -23.32 -3.28 8.20
N ARG A 43 -23.03 -4.51 8.65
CA ARG A 43 -21.67 -4.94 8.96
C ARG A 43 -20.79 -4.94 7.72
N LEU A 44 -21.32 -5.39 6.58
CA LEU A 44 -20.64 -5.34 5.30
C LEU A 44 -20.38 -3.89 4.85
N TRP A 45 -21.42 -3.04 4.90
CA TRP A 45 -21.34 -1.62 4.54
C TRP A 45 -20.28 -0.86 5.35
N ARG A 46 -20.33 -0.99 6.68
CA ARG A 46 -19.33 -0.40 7.59
C ARG A 46 -17.93 -0.93 7.36
N SER A 47 -17.80 -2.21 7.01
CA SER A 47 -16.49 -2.79 6.75
C SER A 47 -15.85 -2.18 5.50
N MET A 48 -16.64 -1.81 4.49
CA MET A 48 -16.14 -1.09 3.31
C MET A 48 -15.77 0.37 3.62
N GLY A 49 -16.06 0.89 4.81
CA GLY A 49 -15.74 2.26 5.22
C GLY A 49 -16.80 3.29 4.88
N PHE A 50 -17.97 2.87 4.38
CA PHE A 50 -19.04 3.78 4.01
C PHE A 50 -19.81 4.32 5.22
N ALA A 51 -20.33 5.54 5.08
CA ALA A 51 -21.14 6.19 6.09
C ALA A 51 -22.46 5.43 6.32
N ILE A 52 -22.89 5.37 7.58
CA ILE A 52 -24.17 4.76 7.95
C ILE A 52 -25.26 5.81 7.76
N THR A 53 -26.25 5.50 6.95
CA THR A 53 -27.48 6.28 6.78
C THR A 53 -28.61 5.66 7.58
N ASP A 54 -29.71 6.39 7.78
CA ASP A 54 -30.90 5.83 8.41
C ASP A 54 -31.48 4.69 7.53
N ASP A 55 -32.05 3.66 8.16
CA ASP A 55 -32.50 2.44 7.45
C ASP A 55 -33.59 2.70 6.40
N ASP A 56 -34.32 3.80 6.57
CA ASP A 56 -35.45 4.21 5.75
C ASP A 56 -35.09 5.37 4.81
N GLU A 57 -33.90 5.94 4.95
CA GLU A 57 -33.40 7.01 4.07
C GLU A 57 -33.03 6.45 2.70
N VAL A 58 -33.53 7.08 1.63
CA VAL A 58 -33.21 6.72 0.25
C VAL A 58 -31.82 7.24 -0.11
N ALA A 59 -30.82 6.36 -0.02
CA ALA A 59 -29.41 6.72 -0.18
C ALA A 59 -28.63 5.83 -1.15
N LEU A 60 -29.21 4.70 -1.57
CA LEU A 60 -28.53 3.61 -2.29
C LEU A 60 -29.09 3.43 -3.69
N THR A 61 -28.29 2.87 -4.61
CA THR A 61 -28.67 2.66 -6.02
C THR A 61 -28.91 1.19 -6.34
N ASP A 62 -29.42 0.91 -7.55
CA ASP A 62 -29.55 -0.47 -8.03
C ASP A 62 -28.17 -1.16 -8.22
N GLN A 63 -27.09 -0.39 -8.36
CA GLN A 63 -25.72 -0.93 -8.42
C GLN A 63 -25.30 -1.49 -7.05
N ASP A 64 -25.63 -0.81 -5.96
CA ASP A 64 -25.40 -1.30 -4.58
C ASP A 64 -26.15 -2.62 -4.33
N LEU A 65 -27.40 -2.71 -4.81
CA LEU A 65 -28.20 -3.92 -4.72
C LEU A 65 -27.57 -5.06 -5.53
N ALA A 66 -27.18 -4.80 -6.77
CA ALA A 66 -26.55 -5.81 -7.63
C ALA A 66 -25.22 -6.31 -7.02
N ALA A 67 -24.42 -5.43 -6.42
CA ALA A 67 -23.20 -5.81 -5.69
C ALA A 67 -23.52 -6.72 -4.50
N SER A 68 -24.51 -6.34 -3.69
CA SER A 68 -24.93 -7.11 -2.51
C SER A 68 -25.48 -8.49 -2.86
N GLN A 69 -26.25 -8.60 -3.96
CA GLN A 69 -26.76 -9.88 -4.47
C GLN A 69 -25.64 -10.82 -4.96
N ARG A 70 -24.58 -10.27 -5.57
CA ARG A 70 -23.41 -11.08 -5.97
C ARG A 70 -22.69 -11.64 -4.75
N VAL A 71 -22.55 -10.85 -3.69
CA VAL A 71 -21.96 -11.29 -2.41
C VAL A 71 -22.83 -12.36 -1.76
N LYS A 72 -24.14 -12.14 -1.63
CA LYS A 72 -25.07 -13.12 -1.07
C LYS A 72 -25.01 -14.46 -1.82
N ARG A 73 -25.01 -14.41 -3.15
CA ARG A 73 -24.89 -15.61 -3.99
C ARG A 73 -23.59 -16.38 -3.73
N ALA A 74 -22.46 -15.69 -3.56
CA ALA A 74 -21.19 -16.35 -3.27
C ALA A 74 -21.20 -17.06 -1.91
N ILE A 75 -21.86 -16.45 -0.90
CA ILE A 75 -22.04 -17.04 0.43
C ILE A 75 -22.95 -18.27 0.37
N ASP A 76 -24.09 -18.16 -0.32
CA ASP A 76 -25.06 -19.27 -0.44
C ASP A 76 -24.49 -20.48 -1.17
N LEU A 77 -23.60 -20.25 -2.14
CA LEU A 77 -22.89 -21.31 -2.86
C LEU A 77 -21.73 -21.90 -2.06
N GLY A 78 -21.44 -21.39 -0.86
CA GLY A 78 -20.32 -21.85 -0.03
C GLY A 78 -18.94 -21.54 -0.61
N ILE A 79 -18.84 -20.58 -1.53
CA ILE A 79 -17.56 -20.17 -2.15
C ILE A 79 -16.71 -19.41 -1.11
N VAL A 80 -17.36 -18.63 -0.26
CA VAL A 80 -16.76 -17.83 0.82
C VAL A 80 -17.70 -17.79 2.02
N SER A 81 -17.14 -17.73 3.21
CA SER A 81 -17.89 -17.43 4.43
C SER A 81 -18.16 -15.93 4.56
N PHE A 82 -19.18 -15.57 5.35
CA PHE A 82 -19.50 -14.17 5.59
C PHE A 82 -18.34 -13.41 6.29
N ASP A 83 -17.63 -14.06 7.22
CA ASP A 83 -16.50 -13.43 7.91
C ASP A 83 -15.29 -13.20 6.99
N GLU A 84 -15.08 -14.08 6.00
CA GLU A 84 -14.08 -13.85 4.95
C GLU A 84 -14.45 -12.67 4.07
N VAL A 85 -15.73 -12.58 3.65
CA VAL A 85 -16.23 -11.42 2.89
C VAL A 85 -16.03 -10.12 3.68
N VAL A 86 -16.40 -10.09 4.96
CA VAL A 86 -16.22 -8.91 5.83
C VAL A 86 -14.74 -8.53 5.96
N SER A 87 -13.85 -9.52 6.05
CA SER A 87 -12.41 -9.29 6.16
C SER A 87 -11.82 -8.73 4.86
N ILE A 88 -12.23 -9.29 3.71
CA ILE A 88 -11.84 -8.80 2.38
C ILE A 88 -12.41 -7.41 2.14
N ALA A 89 -13.68 -7.17 2.47
CA ALA A 89 -14.34 -5.88 2.34
C ALA A 89 -13.63 -4.78 3.14
N ARG A 90 -13.13 -5.09 4.34
CA ARG A 90 -12.35 -4.14 5.14
C ARG A 90 -11.05 -3.73 4.49
N LEU A 91 -10.28 -4.70 4.01
CA LEU A 91 -9.04 -4.40 3.30
C LEU A 91 -9.29 -3.62 2.02
N THR A 92 -10.28 -4.07 1.25
CA THR A 92 -10.65 -3.47 -0.04
C THR A 92 -11.12 -2.04 0.17
N GLY A 93 -12.01 -1.80 1.13
CA GLY A 93 -12.50 -0.46 1.48
C GLY A 93 -11.38 0.50 1.87
N GLN A 94 -10.41 0.05 2.69
CA GLN A 94 -9.25 0.86 3.07
C GLN A 94 -8.38 1.25 1.86
N VAL A 95 -8.08 0.30 0.98
CA VAL A 95 -7.26 0.56 -0.22
C VAL A 95 -8.00 1.48 -1.20
N PHE A 96 -9.28 1.24 -1.44
CA PHE A 96 -10.06 2.05 -2.37
C PHE A 96 -10.38 3.45 -1.84
N ALA A 97 -10.51 3.65 -0.53
CA ALA A 97 -10.61 4.99 0.06
C ALA A 97 -9.36 5.82 -0.26
N GLN A 98 -8.16 5.26 -0.06
CA GLN A 98 -6.91 5.93 -0.40
C GLN A 98 -6.79 6.23 -1.90
N LEU A 99 -7.22 5.29 -2.76
CA LEU A 99 -7.25 5.52 -4.21
C LEU A 99 -8.24 6.61 -4.59
N ALA A 100 -9.40 6.66 -3.96
CA ALA A 100 -10.42 7.68 -4.20
C ALA A 100 -9.94 9.07 -3.79
N ASP A 101 -9.25 9.22 -2.66
CA ASP A 101 -8.65 10.49 -2.24
C ASP A 101 -7.61 10.99 -3.26
N ASN A 102 -6.73 10.09 -3.70
CA ASN A 102 -5.67 10.42 -4.67
C ASN A 102 -6.23 10.77 -6.05
N ALA A 103 -7.16 9.95 -6.57
CA ALA A 103 -7.79 10.17 -7.85
C ALA A 103 -8.71 11.40 -7.81
N GLY A 104 -9.50 11.55 -6.75
CA GLY A 104 -10.43 12.66 -6.56
C GLY A 104 -9.74 14.02 -6.61
N ALA A 105 -8.57 14.16 -5.97
CA ALA A 105 -7.78 15.39 -6.06
C ALA A 105 -7.32 15.70 -7.48
N ALA A 106 -6.94 14.69 -8.28
CA ALA A 106 -6.56 14.87 -9.68
C ALA A 106 -7.75 15.23 -10.56
N LEU A 107 -8.88 14.54 -10.39
CA LEU A 107 -10.12 14.80 -11.13
C LEU A 107 -10.68 16.19 -10.81
N ALA A 108 -10.62 16.62 -9.54
CA ALA A 108 -11.01 17.96 -9.13
C ALA A 108 -10.18 19.05 -9.82
N ARG A 109 -8.87 18.86 -10.02
CA ARG A 109 -8.02 19.79 -10.78
C ARG A 109 -8.41 19.84 -12.27
N ILE A 110 -8.71 18.70 -12.87
CA ILE A 110 -9.20 18.63 -14.26
C ILE A 110 -10.53 19.38 -14.38
N ALA A 111 -11.45 19.12 -13.46
CA ALA A 111 -12.74 19.79 -13.40
C ALA A 111 -12.60 21.31 -13.27
N LEU A 112 -11.87 21.80 -12.26
CA LEU A 112 -11.70 23.23 -12.00
C LEU A 112 -11.00 23.98 -13.13
N SER A 113 -10.16 23.30 -13.93
CA SER A 113 -9.49 23.94 -15.08
C SER A 113 -10.39 24.11 -16.31
N HIS A 114 -11.53 23.42 -16.36
CA HIS A 114 -12.45 23.42 -17.51
C HIS A 114 -13.88 23.87 -17.16
N SER A 115 -14.21 23.98 -15.86
CA SER A 115 -15.58 24.20 -15.37
C SER A 115 -16.18 25.57 -15.71
N GLU A 116 -15.36 26.60 -16.00
CA GLU A 116 -15.86 27.92 -16.43
C GLU A 116 -16.33 27.94 -17.89
N THR A 117 -16.02 26.91 -18.70
CA THR A 117 -16.23 26.92 -20.15
C THR A 117 -17.17 25.83 -20.68
N ASP A 118 -17.21 24.63 -20.07
CA ASP A 118 -18.10 23.55 -20.51
C ASP A 118 -18.39 22.54 -19.39
N PHE A 119 -19.46 22.77 -18.62
CA PHE A 119 -19.85 21.93 -17.49
C PHE A 119 -20.22 20.50 -17.93
N ASP A 120 -21.13 20.37 -18.88
CA ASP A 120 -21.66 19.07 -19.31
C ASP A 120 -20.56 18.25 -20.00
N GLY A 121 -19.73 18.90 -20.82
CA GLY A 121 -18.59 18.23 -21.47
C GLY A 121 -17.55 17.71 -20.48
N VAL A 122 -17.32 18.40 -19.35
CA VAL A 122 -16.44 17.91 -18.28
C VAL A 122 -17.05 16.70 -17.57
N VAL A 123 -18.35 16.72 -17.27
CA VAL A 123 -19.03 15.59 -16.63
C VAL A 123 -18.99 14.36 -17.54
N ASP A 124 -19.28 14.52 -18.83
CA ASP A 124 -19.23 13.42 -19.81
C ASP A 124 -17.79 12.91 -20.01
N LEU A 125 -16.79 13.78 -20.10
CA LEU A 125 -15.38 13.36 -20.17
C LEU A 125 -14.98 12.51 -18.95
N LEU A 126 -15.34 12.95 -17.74
CA LEU A 126 -15.03 12.23 -16.52
C LEU A 126 -15.74 10.87 -16.46
N ALA A 127 -17.03 10.85 -16.80
CA ALA A 127 -17.88 9.67 -16.69
C ALA A 127 -17.62 8.63 -17.79
N ASP A 128 -17.42 9.07 -19.03
CA ASP A 128 -17.44 8.19 -20.20
C ASP A 128 -16.03 7.84 -20.70
N GLU A 129 -15.01 8.65 -20.39
CA GLU A 129 -13.62 8.38 -20.80
C GLU A 129 -12.72 8.04 -19.60
N ILE A 130 -12.69 8.90 -18.57
CA ILE A 130 -11.72 8.77 -17.48
C ILE A 130 -12.09 7.65 -16.51
N LEU A 131 -13.35 7.55 -16.09
CA LEU A 131 -13.78 6.52 -15.15
C LEU A 131 -13.57 5.10 -15.70
N PRO A 132 -14.00 4.73 -16.93
CA PRO A 132 -13.74 3.41 -17.50
C PRO A 132 -12.25 3.09 -17.63
N LEU A 133 -11.42 4.09 -18.00
CA LEU A 133 -9.98 3.93 -18.07
C LEU A 133 -9.38 3.53 -16.70
N LEU A 134 -9.80 4.22 -15.63
CA LEU A 134 -9.35 3.92 -14.27
C LEU A 134 -9.83 2.53 -13.82
N GLU A 135 -11.09 2.18 -14.09
CA GLU A 135 -11.65 0.86 -13.76
C GLU A 135 -10.87 -0.28 -14.43
N ASP A 136 -10.56 -0.13 -15.73
CA ASP A 136 -9.82 -1.14 -16.48
C ASP A 136 -8.36 -1.21 -16.05
N GLN A 137 -7.74 -0.08 -15.73
CA GLN A 137 -6.40 -0.05 -15.15
C GLN A 137 -6.36 -0.80 -13.80
N HIS A 138 -7.31 -0.55 -12.89
CA HIS A 138 -7.40 -1.26 -11.62
C HIS A 138 -7.61 -2.76 -11.83
N ARG A 139 -8.50 -3.15 -12.75
CA ARG A 139 -8.75 -4.56 -13.10
C ARG A 139 -7.49 -5.24 -13.63
N TYR A 140 -6.75 -4.58 -14.51
CA TYR A 140 -5.50 -5.09 -15.08
C TYR A 140 -4.43 -5.28 -13.99
N VAL A 141 -4.17 -4.24 -13.20
CA VAL A 141 -3.17 -4.27 -12.12
C VAL A 141 -3.51 -5.35 -11.09
N TRP A 142 -4.78 -5.43 -10.65
CA TRP A 142 -5.24 -6.47 -9.74
C TRP A 142 -4.96 -7.88 -10.25
N ARG A 143 -5.30 -8.16 -11.51
CA ARG A 143 -5.05 -9.47 -12.14
C ARG A 143 -3.56 -9.76 -12.24
N ARG A 144 -2.72 -8.77 -12.57
CA ARG A 144 -1.28 -8.96 -12.68
C ARG A 144 -0.63 -9.22 -11.31
N GLN A 145 -1.08 -8.51 -10.28
CA GLN A 145 -0.63 -8.73 -8.91
C GLN A 145 -1.01 -10.12 -8.40
N LEU A 146 -2.24 -10.56 -8.68
CA LEU A 146 -2.70 -11.91 -8.32
C LEU A 146 -1.90 -13.00 -9.05
N ALA A 147 -1.66 -12.83 -10.36
CA ALA A 147 -0.81 -13.74 -11.13
C ALA A 147 0.62 -13.82 -10.57
N ALA A 148 1.21 -12.68 -10.21
CA ALA A 148 2.54 -12.63 -9.60
C ALA A 148 2.57 -13.26 -8.20
N TYR A 149 1.50 -13.09 -7.39
CA TYR A 149 1.35 -13.78 -6.12
C TYR A 149 1.31 -15.30 -6.31
N VAL A 150 0.50 -15.80 -7.24
CA VAL A 150 0.41 -17.24 -7.52
C VAL A 150 1.78 -17.77 -7.97
N ALA A 151 2.45 -17.10 -8.91
CA ALA A 151 3.76 -17.51 -9.40
C ALA A 151 4.83 -17.57 -8.29
N ARG A 152 4.88 -16.57 -7.39
CA ARG A 152 5.84 -16.53 -6.28
C ARG A 152 5.60 -17.61 -5.22
N ASN A 153 4.34 -17.99 -5.01
CA ASN A 153 3.99 -18.98 -4.00
C ASN A 153 3.93 -20.40 -4.58
N ALA A 154 3.79 -20.58 -5.89
CA ALA A 154 3.84 -21.89 -6.57
C ALA A 154 5.05 -22.73 -6.11
N ALA A 155 6.25 -22.14 -6.12
CA ALA A 155 7.48 -22.81 -5.68
C ALA A 155 7.57 -23.10 -4.18
N ARG A 156 6.69 -22.49 -3.36
CA ARG A 156 6.59 -22.72 -1.91
C ARG A 156 5.56 -23.79 -1.57
N TYR A 157 4.51 -23.94 -2.37
CA TYR A 157 3.53 -25.03 -2.20
C TYR A 157 4.17 -26.42 -2.31
N ASP A 158 5.24 -26.57 -3.09
CA ASP A 158 5.99 -27.82 -3.25
C ASP A 158 6.99 -28.13 -2.11
N ARG A 159 7.30 -27.16 -1.25
CA ARG A 159 8.27 -27.29 -0.14
C ARG A 159 7.60 -26.94 1.19
N ASP A 160 6.97 -27.93 1.83
CA ASP A 160 6.50 -27.93 3.22
C ASP A 160 5.94 -26.60 3.76
N GLY A 161 4.70 -26.28 3.37
CA GLY A 161 3.85 -25.32 4.08
C GLY A 161 4.19 -23.84 3.90
N LEU A 162 3.17 -23.01 3.72
CA LEU A 162 3.28 -21.57 3.46
C LEU A 162 3.94 -20.74 4.59
N ASP A 163 4.21 -21.34 5.75
CA ASP A 163 4.42 -20.61 7.01
C ASP A 163 5.88 -20.54 7.53
N ASP A 164 6.83 -21.31 6.99
CA ASP A 164 8.17 -21.46 7.62
C ASP A 164 9.38 -21.03 6.77
N ALA A 165 9.19 -20.53 5.54
CA ALA A 165 10.31 -20.06 4.74
C ALA A 165 10.85 -18.72 5.26
N ALA A 166 12.09 -18.73 5.78
CA ALA A 166 12.81 -17.51 6.14
C ALA A 166 12.85 -16.54 4.96
N VAL A 167 12.65 -15.26 5.25
CA VAL A 167 12.76 -14.17 4.27
C VAL A 167 13.65 -13.08 4.81
N THR A 168 14.13 -12.24 3.91
CA THR A 168 14.90 -11.06 4.27
C THR A 168 13.98 -9.85 4.31
N VAL A 169 14.00 -9.12 5.42
CA VAL A 169 13.22 -7.93 5.69
C VAL A 169 14.16 -6.74 5.75
N GLY A 170 13.83 -5.66 5.05
CA GLY A 170 14.58 -4.42 5.08
C GLY A 170 13.71 -3.23 5.45
N PHE A 171 14.29 -2.31 6.20
CA PHE A 171 13.78 -0.96 6.41
C PHE A 171 14.81 0.04 5.91
N ALA A 172 14.39 1.04 5.14
CA ALA A 172 15.19 2.21 4.84
C ALA A 172 14.40 3.47 5.21
N ASP A 173 15.06 4.49 5.77
CA ASP A 173 14.44 5.77 6.12
C ASP A 173 15.34 6.97 5.80
N ILE A 174 14.72 8.15 5.65
CA ILE A 174 15.44 9.41 5.44
C ILE A 174 16.00 9.90 6.78
N SER A 175 17.32 10.04 6.87
CA SER A 175 17.98 10.46 8.11
C SER A 175 17.58 11.88 8.51
N GLY A 176 17.09 12.04 9.74
CA GLY A 176 16.76 13.36 10.29
C GLY A 176 15.48 13.99 9.74
N TYR A 177 14.64 13.23 9.04
CA TYR A 177 13.38 13.70 8.43
C TYR A 177 12.49 14.49 9.41
N THR A 178 12.32 14.02 10.64
CA THR A 178 11.50 14.70 11.65
C THR A 178 11.95 16.12 11.96
N SER A 179 13.24 16.41 11.83
CA SER A 179 13.79 17.77 12.02
C SER A 179 13.67 18.61 10.75
N LEU A 180 13.79 17.99 9.58
CA LEU A 180 13.61 18.62 8.28
C LEU A 180 12.16 19.07 8.07
N SER A 181 11.18 18.22 8.40
CA SER A 181 9.75 18.50 8.19
C SER A 181 9.23 19.74 8.92
N ARG A 182 9.94 20.21 9.97
CA ARG A 182 9.60 21.45 10.69
C ARG A 182 10.02 22.73 9.96
N HIS A 183 10.93 22.64 8.99
CA HIS A 183 11.57 23.80 8.34
C HIS A 183 11.40 23.82 6.82
N THR A 184 10.66 22.86 6.26
CA THR A 184 10.41 22.71 4.83
C THR A 184 8.94 23.01 4.52
N SER A 185 8.67 23.56 3.32
CA SER A 185 7.29 23.72 2.85
C SER A 185 6.62 22.36 2.66
N GLU A 186 5.30 22.32 2.77
CA GLU A 186 4.51 21.11 2.52
C GLU A 186 4.79 20.51 1.13
N SER A 187 4.90 21.35 0.10
CA SER A 187 5.25 20.94 -1.26
C SER A 187 6.66 20.34 -1.39
N GLY A 188 7.64 20.89 -0.66
CA GLY A 188 9.00 20.35 -0.66
C GLY A 188 9.09 19.01 0.05
N LEU A 189 8.30 18.83 1.12
CA LEU A 189 8.20 17.57 1.84
C LEU A 189 7.54 16.48 0.98
N ALA A 190 6.45 16.81 0.29
CA ALA A 190 5.78 15.90 -0.63
C ALA A 190 6.72 15.46 -1.75
N GLY A 191 7.44 16.38 -2.39
CA GLY A 191 8.40 16.04 -3.45
C GLY A 191 9.57 15.16 -2.98
N LEU A 192 10.04 15.38 -1.74
CA LEU A 192 11.08 14.52 -1.14
C LEU A 192 10.57 13.10 -0.88
N LEU A 193 9.34 12.96 -0.38
CA LEU A 193 8.72 11.66 -0.15
C LEU A 193 8.44 10.92 -1.47
N GLU A 194 7.96 11.61 -2.49
CA GLU A 194 7.74 11.05 -3.83
C GLU A 194 9.05 10.54 -4.45
N LEU A 195 10.14 11.32 -4.31
CA LEU A 195 11.47 10.90 -4.75
C LEU A 195 11.94 9.66 -4.00
N PHE A 196 11.78 9.63 -2.67
CA PHE A 196 12.12 8.47 -1.84
C PHE A 196 11.33 7.21 -2.22
N GLU A 197 10.02 7.34 -2.37
CA GLU A 197 9.14 6.27 -2.79
C GLU A 197 9.55 5.70 -4.16
N SER A 198 9.85 6.59 -5.12
CA SER A 198 10.29 6.20 -6.47
C SER A 198 11.60 5.41 -6.43
N VAL A 199 12.65 5.97 -5.82
CA VAL A 199 13.98 5.32 -5.74
C VAL A 199 13.90 4.00 -4.98
N ALA A 200 13.16 3.95 -3.87
CA ALA A 200 12.98 2.73 -3.10
C ALA A 200 12.23 1.66 -3.88
N THR A 201 11.15 2.01 -4.58
CA THR A 201 10.34 1.06 -5.35
C THR A 201 11.12 0.48 -6.53
N ASP A 202 11.91 1.31 -7.22
CA ASP A 202 12.78 0.87 -8.31
C ASP A 202 13.88 -0.10 -7.82
N ALA A 203 14.59 0.25 -6.74
CA ALA A 203 15.61 -0.61 -6.15
C ALA A 203 15.03 -1.95 -5.69
N VAL A 204 13.87 -1.93 -5.00
CA VAL A 204 13.19 -3.15 -4.56
C VAL A 204 12.73 -4.01 -5.74
N GLY A 205 12.19 -3.38 -6.80
CA GLY A 205 11.72 -4.06 -8.00
C GLY A 205 12.84 -4.72 -8.80
N ALA A 206 14.00 -4.07 -8.91
CA ALA A 206 15.17 -4.57 -9.63
C ALA A 206 15.68 -5.92 -9.10
N HIS A 207 15.52 -6.16 -7.80
CA HIS A 207 16.01 -7.37 -7.10
C HIS A 207 14.91 -8.37 -6.75
N GLY A 208 13.75 -8.29 -7.45
CA GLY A 208 12.63 -9.20 -7.23
C GLY A 208 12.01 -9.11 -5.83
N GLY A 209 12.26 -7.99 -5.14
CA GLY A 209 11.70 -7.69 -3.83
C GLY A 209 10.25 -7.24 -3.91
N ARG A 210 9.68 -7.00 -2.73
CA ARG A 210 8.33 -6.43 -2.58
C ARG A 210 8.35 -5.30 -1.57
N VAL A 211 7.89 -4.12 -1.99
CA VAL A 211 7.51 -3.06 -1.06
C VAL A 211 6.28 -3.55 -0.30
N VAL A 212 6.41 -3.72 1.02
CA VAL A 212 5.30 -4.11 1.89
C VAL A 212 4.42 -2.91 2.16
N LYS A 213 5.03 -1.81 2.59
CA LYS A 213 4.38 -0.52 2.86
C LYS A 213 5.40 0.60 3.00
N LEU A 214 4.92 1.82 2.82
CA LEU A 214 5.59 3.05 3.20
C LEU A 214 5.05 3.51 4.57
N ILE A 215 5.92 4.07 5.40
CA ILE A 215 5.62 4.55 6.76
C ILE A 215 6.24 5.94 6.89
N GLY A 216 5.55 6.96 6.38
CA GLY A 216 6.09 8.31 6.30
C GLY A 216 7.32 8.33 5.39
N ASP A 217 8.48 8.62 5.97
CA ASP A 217 9.79 8.68 5.33
C ASP A 217 10.55 7.34 5.31
N ALA A 218 9.88 6.25 5.68
CA ALA A 218 10.47 4.92 5.70
C ALA A 218 9.78 3.96 4.73
N VAL A 219 10.54 3.03 4.16
CA VAL A 219 10.05 1.91 3.35
C VAL A 219 10.30 0.60 4.09
N LEU A 220 9.29 -0.26 4.16
CA LEU A 220 9.42 -1.66 4.57
C LEU A 220 9.36 -2.53 3.32
N PHE A 221 10.39 -3.32 3.08
CA PHE A 221 10.45 -4.25 1.96
C PHE A 221 10.84 -5.66 2.39
N THR A 222 10.55 -6.64 1.52
CA THR A 222 11.03 -8.02 1.68
C THR A 222 11.62 -8.57 0.41
N THR A 223 12.67 -9.38 0.53
CA THR A 223 13.25 -10.19 -0.55
C THR A 223 13.25 -11.67 -0.18
N ALA A 224 13.43 -12.54 -1.17
CA ALA A 224 13.53 -13.97 -0.93
C ALA A 224 14.87 -14.37 -0.30
N GLU A 225 15.95 -13.66 -0.65
CA GLU A 225 17.32 -13.99 -0.25
C GLU A 225 18.03 -12.81 0.45
N PRO A 226 19.00 -13.09 1.35
CA PRO A 226 19.80 -12.07 2.04
C PRO A 226 20.62 -11.20 1.10
N THR A 227 21.20 -11.80 0.06
CA THR A 227 21.95 -11.11 -1.01
C THR A 227 21.09 -10.08 -1.72
N SER A 228 19.90 -10.46 -2.15
CA SER A 228 18.94 -9.53 -2.77
C SER A 228 18.55 -8.40 -1.80
N GLY A 229 18.37 -8.70 -0.51
CA GLY A 229 18.03 -7.67 0.48
C GLY A 229 19.15 -6.63 0.67
N ALA A 230 20.40 -7.08 0.64
CA ALA A 230 21.56 -6.21 0.67
C ALA A 230 21.74 -5.41 -0.63
N ASP A 231 21.55 -6.04 -1.79
CA ASP A 231 21.58 -5.37 -3.09
C ASP A 231 20.52 -4.25 -3.16
N VAL A 232 19.29 -4.48 -2.68
CA VAL A 232 18.26 -3.41 -2.58
C VAL A 232 18.75 -2.25 -1.72
N ALA A 233 19.29 -2.51 -0.53
CA ALA A 233 19.71 -1.45 0.38
C ALA A 233 20.88 -0.64 -0.20
N VAL A 234 21.83 -1.30 -0.85
CA VAL A 234 22.97 -0.66 -1.52
C VAL A 234 22.50 0.19 -2.68
N ASP A 235 21.70 -0.37 -3.60
CA ASP A 235 21.29 0.33 -4.80
C ASP A 235 20.38 1.53 -4.49
N LEU A 236 19.56 1.43 -3.42
CA LEU A 236 18.78 2.57 -2.93
C LEU A 236 19.72 3.71 -2.46
N LEU A 237 20.71 3.41 -1.62
CA LEU A 237 21.67 4.42 -1.14
C LEU A 237 22.52 5.01 -2.28
N ASP A 238 22.93 4.18 -3.25
CA ASP A 238 23.75 4.60 -4.38
C ASP A 238 22.97 5.48 -5.37
N ALA A 239 21.68 5.19 -5.58
CA ALA A 239 20.80 5.99 -6.42
C ALA A 239 20.27 7.26 -5.73
N TRP A 240 20.43 7.37 -4.40
CA TRP A 240 19.93 8.50 -3.63
C TRP A 240 20.73 9.78 -3.90
N PRO A 241 20.08 10.90 -4.26
CA PRO A 241 20.81 12.12 -4.60
C PRO A 241 21.59 12.71 -3.42
N ALA A 242 22.86 13.06 -3.65
CA ALA A 242 23.77 13.53 -2.61
C ALA A 242 23.41 14.92 -2.02
N ASP A 243 22.58 15.69 -2.72
CA ASP A 243 22.04 16.98 -2.25
C ASP A 243 20.83 16.83 -1.33
N GLN A 244 20.31 15.61 -1.17
CA GLN A 244 19.21 15.28 -0.28
C GLN A 244 19.72 14.74 1.07
N PRO A 245 18.90 14.78 2.14
CA PRO A 245 19.28 14.15 3.41
C PRO A 245 19.57 12.66 3.21
N SER A 246 20.67 12.15 3.78
CA SER A 246 21.10 10.77 3.55
C SER A 246 20.03 9.75 3.95
N VAL A 247 19.95 8.65 3.21
CA VAL A 247 19.16 7.47 3.61
C VAL A 247 20.04 6.52 4.41
N ARG A 248 19.43 5.78 5.32
CA ARG A 248 20.06 4.66 6.04
C ARG A 248 19.16 3.44 5.98
N ALA A 249 19.73 2.25 6.14
CA ALA A 249 18.97 1.01 6.04
C ALA A 249 19.37 -0.04 7.09
N GLY A 250 18.42 -0.93 7.39
CA GLY A 250 18.57 -2.07 8.29
C GLY A 250 17.96 -3.31 7.64
N VAL A 251 18.71 -4.40 7.57
CA VAL A 251 18.29 -5.65 6.91
C VAL A 251 18.46 -6.84 7.85
N ALA A 252 17.42 -7.65 8.00
CA ALA A 252 17.44 -8.85 8.83
C ALA A 252 16.84 -10.04 8.10
N THR A 253 17.30 -11.26 8.42
CA THR A 253 16.81 -12.48 7.76
C THR A 253 16.26 -13.46 8.78
N GLY A 254 15.06 -13.99 8.53
CA GLY A 254 14.45 -14.99 9.40
C GLY A 254 12.96 -15.21 9.12
N PRO A 255 12.26 -15.96 9.98
CA PRO A 255 10.84 -16.26 9.81
C PRO A 255 9.99 -15.00 10.03
N VAL A 256 8.89 -14.89 9.26
CA VAL A 256 7.91 -13.81 9.40
C VAL A 256 6.49 -14.34 9.32
N LEU A 257 5.59 -13.77 10.11
CA LEU A 257 4.16 -13.96 9.96
C LEU A 257 3.66 -13.02 8.85
N ARG A 258 3.12 -13.58 7.76
CA ARG A 258 2.47 -12.80 6.69
C ARG A 258 0.98 -12.70 6.96
N ARG A 259 0.45 -11.49 7.03
CA ARG A 259 -0.98 -11.29 7.27
C ARG A 259 -1.48 -10.04 6.57
N LEU A 260 -2.55 -10.20 5.79
CA LEU A 260 -3.26 -9.09 5.12
C LEU A 260 -2.31 -8.20 4.27
N GLY A 261 -1.33 -8.81 3.61
CA GLY A 261 -0.36 -8.07 2.81
C GLY A 261 0.73 -7.37 3.62
N ASP A 262 0.85 -7.61 4.93
CA ASP A 262 1.90 -7.09 5.80
C ASP A 262 2.78 -8.24 6.36
N VAL A 263 3.89 -7.90 7.02
CA VAL A 263 4.81 -8.82 7.70
C VAL A 263 5.02 -8.47 9.16
N PHE A 264 5.05 -9.48 10.02
CA PHE A 264 5.20 -9.33 11.47
C PHE A 264 6.21 -10.33 12.03
N GLY A 265 6.74 -10.04 13.22
CA GLY A 265 7.54 -10.97 14.00
C GLY A 265 8.93 -10.45 14.37
N PRO A 266 9.74 -11.28 15.05
CA PRO A 266 11.05 -10.88 15.55
C PRO A 266 11.98 -10.33 14.46
N THR A 267 12.02 -10.94 13.27
CA THR A 267 12.87 -10.48 12.15
C THR A 267 12.52 -9.06 11.72
N VAL A 268 11.23 -8.71 11.65
CA VAL A 268 10.78 -7.34 11.32
C VAL A 268 11.24 -6.35 12.39
N ASN A 269 11.14 -6.74 13.67
CA ASN A 269 11.59 -5.91 14.79
C ASN A 269 13.11 -5.71 14.76
N VAL A 270 13.90 -6.74 14.46
CA VAL A 270 15.36 -6.64 14.33
C VAL A 270 15.72 -5.70 13.19
N ALA A 271 15.14 -5.87 11.99
CA ALA A 271 15.41 -4.99 10.85
C ALA A 271 15.14 -3.50 11.19
N SER A 272 13.99 -3.22 11.82
CA SER A 272 13.67 -1.85 12.28
C SER A 272 14.69 -1.30 13.30
N ARG A 273 15.18 -2.15 14.21
CA ARG A 273 16.19 -1.74 15.21
C ARG A 273 17.56 -1.51 14.58
N LEU A 274 17.94 -2.32 13.60
CA LEU A 274 19.16 -2.11 12.81
C LEU A 274 19.15 -0.76 12.09
N THR A 275 18.02 -0.39 11.45
CA THR A 275 17.87 0.94 10.83
C THR A 275 18.02 2.06 11.84
N SER A 276 17.44 1.90 13.04
CA SER A 276 17.49 2.94 14.08
C SER A 276 18.90 3.22 14.61
N VAL A 277 19.81 2.24 14.54
CA VAL A 277 21.21 2.39 14.98
C VAL A 277 22.17 2.64 13.82
N ALA A 278 21.69 2.61 12.57
CA ALA A 278 22.47 2.96 11.41
C ALA A 278 22.74 4.48 11.39
N GLU A 279 23.99 4.83 11.12
CA GLU A 279 24.38 6.22 10.86
C GLU A 279 23.86 6.66 9.47
N PRO A 280 23.79 7.98 9.17
CA PRO A 280 23.39 8.47 7.85
C PRO A 280 24.26 7.89 6.73
N GLY A 281 23.66 7.34 5.68
CA GLY A 281 24.38 6.68 4.58
C GLY A 281 24.93 5.29 4.93
N GLU A 282 24.46 4.67 6.01
CA GLU A 282 24.92 3.37 6.48
C GLU A 282 23.83 2.30 6.33
N ILE A 283 24.27 1.07 6.05
CA ILE A 283 23.44 -0.13 6.01
C ILE A 283 23.88 -1.04 7.15
N ARG A 284 22.93 -1.44 8.01
CA ARG A 284 23.14 -2.38 9.12
C ARG A 284 22.47 -3.72 8.83
N ILE A 285 23.15 -4.83 9.13
CA ILE A 285 22.61 -6.17 8.94
C ILE A 285 22.67 -7.02 10.21
N ASP A 286 21.81 -8.03 10.32
CA ASP A 286 21.83 -9.04 11.38
C ASP A 286 22.82 -10.18 11.13
N GLU A 287 22.96 -11.07 12.11
CA GLU A 287 23.89 -12.21 12.07
C GLU A 287 23.52 -13.23 10.98
N ALA A 288 22.22 -13.46 10.75
CA ALA A 288 21.75 -14.37 9.71
C ALA A 288 22.10 -13.87 8.30
N THR A 289 21.91 -12.57 8.06
CA THR A 289 22.28 -11.92 6.80
C THR A 289 23.80 -11.91 6.65
N TYR A 290 24.55 -11.59 7.70
CA TYR A 290 26.01 -11.66 7.72
C TYR A 290 26.54 -13.05 7.31
N GLY A 291 25.95 -14.12 7.84
CA GLY A 291 26.36 -15.50 7.55
C GLY A 291 26.35 -15.85 6.06
N VAL A 292 25.48 -15.21 5.27
CA VAL A 292 25.43 -15.37 3.81
C VAL A 292 26.37 -14.40 3.11
N LEU A 293 26.35 -13.12 3.49
CA LEU A 293 27.11 -12.07 2.79
C LEU A 293 28.62 -12.15 3.03
N ALA A 294 29.08 -12.73 4.14
CA ALA A 294 30.50 -12.85 4.46
C ALA A 294 31.29 -13.66 3.40
N ALA A 295 30.61 -14.53 2.66
CA ALA A 295 31.19 -15.32 1.58
C ALA A 295 31.07 -14.65 0.19
N ASP A 296 30.24 -13.62 0.06
CA ASP A 296 30.00 -12.92 -1.21
C ASP A 296 30.98 -11.76 -1.38
N ARG A 297 31.88 -11.88 -2.36
CA ARG A 297 32.94 -10.91 -2.64
C ARG A 297 32.42 -9.54 -3.11
N ARG A 298 31.17 -9.47 -3.56
CA ARG A 298 30.52 -8.21 -3.96
C ARG A 298 30.33 -7.27 -2.77
N PHE A 299 30.32 -7.80 -1.54
CA PHE A 299 30.09 -7.03 -0.33
C PHE A 299 31.31 -7.01 0.59
N ARG A 300 31.57 -5.83 1.14
CA ARG A 300 32.44 -5.67 2.30
C ARG A 300 31.59 -5.55 3.55
N VAL A 301 31.78 -6.50 4.47
CA VAL A 301 31.00 -6.60 5.71
C VAL A 301 31.90 -6.40 6.92
N VAL A 302 31.54 -5.49 7.84
CA VAL A 302 32.38 -5.13 9.00
C VAL A 302 31.56 -5.16 10.28
N GLU A 303 31.98 -5.98 11.24
CA GLU A 303 31.33 -6.07 12.56
C GLU A 303 31.38 -4.74 13.31
N GLN A 304 30.33 -4.47 14.06
CA GLN A 304 30.15 -3.23 14.82
C GLN A 304 29.99 -3.54 16.29
N ALA A 305 30.36 -2.58 17.14
CA ALA A 305 30.12 -2.71 18.58
C ALA A 305 28.62 -2.96 18.84
N PRO A 306 28.25 -3.99 19.63
CA PRO A 306 26.86 -4.23 19.99
C PRO A 306 26.25 -3.01 20.69
N ARG A 307 24.97 -2.75 20.42
CA ARG A 307 24.23 -1.63 21.04
C ARG A 307 22.99 -2.14 21.76
N ASP A 308 22.70 -1.59 22.93
CA ASP A 308 21.42 -1.81 23.59
C ASP A 308 20.36 -0.93 22.91
N VAL A 309 19.26 -1.56 22.51
CA VAL A 309 18.14 -0.89 21.84
C VAL A 309 16.84 -1.37 22.45
N ARG A 310 15.75 -0.67 22.17
CA ARG A 310 14.45 -1.02 22.73
C ARG A 310 14.07 -2.48 22.40
N GLY A 311 14.05 -3.33 23.41
CA GLY A 311 13.68 -4.75 23.33
C GLY A 311 14.82 -5.72 23.00
N TYR A 312 16.06 -5.25 22.85
CA TYR A 312 17.23 -6.09 22.60
C TYR A 312 18.45 -5.55 23.35
N GLU A 313 19.00 -6.36 24.25
CA GLU A 313 20.31 -6.10 24.86
C GLU A 313 21.41 -6.63 23.94
N GLN A 314 22.49 -5.87 23.79
CA GLN A 314 23.66 -6.25 23.00
C GLN A 314 23.30 -6.68 21.55
N LEU A 315 22.49 -5.88 20.85
CA LEU A 315 22.15 -6.14 19.46
C LEU A 315 23.44 -6.11 18.60
N LYS A 316 23.87 -7.29 18.14
CA LYS A 316 24.97 -7.44 17.20
C LYS A 316 24.56 -6.96 15.83
N SER A 317 25.47 -6.26 15.15
CA SER A 317 25.23 -5.79 13.79
C SER A 317 26.53 -5.69 13.00
N TRP A 318 26.40 -5.71 11.69
CA TRP A 318 27.49 -5.47 10.76
C TRP A 318 27.11 -4.35 9.80
N THR A 319 28.10 -3.59 9.33
CA THR A 319 27.91 -2.67 8.22
C THR A 319 28.16 -3.38 6.90
N VAL A 320 27.39 -3.01 5.87
CA VAL A 320 27.54 -3.53 4.51
C VAL A 320 27.79 -2.40 3.53
N ARG A 321 28.70 -2.62 2.59
CA ARG A 321 28.92 -1.75 1.41
C ARG A 321 29.28 -2.62 0.20
N ARG A 322 29.00 -2.13 -1.01
CA ARG A 322 29.53 -2.72 -2.24
C ARG A 322 31.05 -2.61 -2.23
N THR A 323 31.75 -3.68 -2.59
CA THR A 323 33.19 -3.62 -2.84
C THR A 323 33.41 -2.75 -4.08
N ALA A 324 34.31 -1.78 -4.03
CA ALA A 324 34.71 -1.06 -5.23
C ALA A 324 35.47 -2.02 -6.16
N ASP A 325 35.12 -2.01 -7.45
CA ASP A 325 35.86 -2.74 -8.50
C ASP A 325 37.32 -2.27 -8.61
#